data_AF-A0A3D2GZT0-F1
#
_entry.id   AF-A0A3D2GZT0-F1
#
_cell.length_a   1.000
_cell.length_b   1.000
_cell.length_c   1.000
_cell.angle_alpha   90.00
_cell.angle_beta   90.00
_cell.angle_gamma   90.00
#
_symmetry.space_group_name_H-M   'P 1'
#
loop_
_entity.id
_entity.type
_entity.pdbx_description
1 polymer ?
#
loop_
_entity_poly.entity_id
_entity_poly.type
_entity_poly.pdbx_seq_one_letter_code
_entity_poly.pdbx_strand_id
1 'polypeptide(L)'
;MQVTQPNEFYKGLPKEDVFFVKDDQNNPVGEGFLIYQYQPTIFPSRPVNIYFSMTSKPEGEYWLLGSLAARARQLRNQAPGAAARLYTAVDV
;
A
#
# COMPACT_ATOMS: atom_id res chain seq x y z
N MET A 1 9.65 9.96 14.21
CA MET A 1 8.84 8.98 13.46
C MET A 1 9.64 8.45 12.28
N GLN A 2 9.57 7.15 12.02
CA GLN A 2 10.27 6.50 10.90
C GLN A 2 9.33 5.56 10.13
N VAL A 3 9.37 5.63 8.80
CA VAL A 3 8.76 4.63 7.92
C VAL A 3 9.81 3.59 7.55
N THR A 4 9.45 2.32 7.64
CA THR A 4 10.29 1.19 7.26
C THR A 4 9.49 0.18 6.45
N GLN A 5 10.18 -0.75 5.79
CA GLN A 5 9.58 -1.88 5.09
C GLN A 5 10.12 -3.18 5.70
N PRO A 6 9.41 -4.31 5.60
CA PRO A 6 9.96 -5.60 6.03
C PRO A 6 11.19 -5.99 5.19
N ASN A 7 12.03 -6.86 5.73
CA ASN A 7 13.21 -7.35 5.01
C ASN A 7 12.85 -8.40 3.95
N GLU A 8 11.76 -9.14 4.16
CA GLU A 8 11.26 -10.23 3.33
C GLU A 8 9.76 -10.08 3.06
N PHE A 9 9.18 -11.04 2.36
CA PHE A 9 7.73 -11.12 2.17
C PHE A 9 7.00 -11.05 3.52
N TYR A 10 5.89 -10.34 3.54
CA TYR A 10 5.11 -10.13 4.74
C TYR A 10 3.63 -10.36 4.44
N LYS A 11 2.98 -11.30 5.15
CA LYS A 11 1.61 -11.76 4.89
C LYS A 11 1.35 -12.12 3.41
N GLY A 12 2.34 -12.71 2.75
CA GLY A 12 2.27 -13.09 1.32
C GLY A 12 2.41 -11.92 0.34
N LEU A 13 2.65 -10.70 0.83
CA LEU A 13 2.86 -9.52 0.01
C LEU A 13 4.36 -9.23 -0.20
N PRO A 14 4.74 -8.70 -1.38
CA PRO A 14 6.09 -8.19 -1.60
C PRO A 14 6.43 -7.11 -0.56
N LYS A 15 7.67 -7.11 -0.08
CA LYS A 15 8.10 -6.16 0.96
C LYS A 15 7.95 -4.71 0.53
N GLU A 16 8.07 -4.43 -0.77
CA GLU A 16 7.97 -3.10 -1.35
C GLU A 16 6.56 -2.52 -1.26
N ASP A 17 5.56 -3.37 -1.04
CA ASP A 17 4.14 -3.01 -0.93
C ASP A 17 3.66 -2.92 0.53
N VAL A 18 4.56 -3.14 1.51
CA VAL A 18 4.25 -3.10 2.94
C VAL A 18 5.08 -2.02 3.64
N PHE A 19 4.45 -1.30 4.56
CA PHE A 19 5.04 -0.20 5.32
C PHE A 19 4.72 -0.32 6.80
N PHE A 20 5.73 -0.08 7.63
CA PHE A 20 5.58 0.08 9.08
C PHE A 20 5.97 1.49 9.48
N VAL A 21 5.25 2.06 10.42
CA VAL A 21 5.62 3.31 11.09
C VAL A 21 6.01 3.00 12.52
N LYS A 22 7.13 3.58 12.95
CA LYS A 22 7.63 3.50 14.31
C LYS A 22 7.88 4.89 14.89
N ASP A 23 7.76 5.02 16.20
CA ASP A 23 8.17 6.22 16.91
C ASP A 23 9.69 6.30 17.08
N ASP A 24 10.18 7.38 17.71
CA ASP A 24 11.62 7.60 17.91
C ASP A 24 12.25 6.62 18.92
N GLN A 25 11.43 5.89 19.65
CA GLN A 25 11.82 4.83 20.59
C GLN A 25 11.71 3.44 19.95
N ASN A 26 11.46 3.38 18.63
CA ASN A 26 11.30 2.17 17.83
C ASN A 26 10.05 1.33 18.19
N ASN A 27 9.07 1.91 18.89
CA ASN A 27 7.79 1.24 19.16
C ASN A 27 6.93 1.23 17.89
N PRO A 28 6.16 0.15 17.63
CA PRO A 28 5.24 0.11 16.51
C PRO A 28 4.09 1.11 16.70
N VAL A 29 3.86 1.92 15.67
CA VAL A 29 2.79 2.93 15.62
C VAL A 29 1.72 2.52 14.62
N GLY A 30 2.11 1.94 13.49
CA GLY A 30 1.15 1.43 12.53
C GLY A 30 1.77 0.60 11.43
N GLU A 31 0.89 -0.01 10.65
CA GLU A 31 1.18 -0.88 9.53
C GLU A 31 0.21 -0.55 8.39
N GLY A 32 0.69 -0.59 7.15
CA GLY A 32 -0.17 -0.57 5.99
C GLY A 32 0.44 -1.32 4.82
N PHE A 33 -0.41 -1.74 3.89
CA PHE A 33 0.01 -2.48 2.72
C PHE A 33 -0.85 -2.17 1.50
N LEU A 34 -0.33 -2.53 0.31
CA LEU A 34 -1.06 -2.49 -0.94
C LEU A 34 -1.18 -3.85 -1.59
N ILE A 35 -2.26 -4.04 -2.35
CA ILE A 35 -2.46 -5.18 -3.23
C ILE A 35 -2.69 -4.64 -4.64
N TYR A 36 -1.87 -5.07 -5.59
CA TYR A 36 -2.00 -4.75 -7.01
C TYR A 36 -2.62 -5.93 -7.76
N GLN A 37 -3.67 -5.66 -8.53
CA GLN A 37 -4.30 -6.64 -9.42
C GLN A 37 -4.47 -6.06 -10.82
N TYR A 38 -3.97 -6.78 -11.82
CA TYR A 38 -4.17 -6.49 -13.23
C TYR A 38 -5.07 -7.55 -13.86
N GLN A 39 -6.31 -7.18 -14.18
CA GLN A 39 -7.36 -8.09 -14.63
C GLN A 39 -8.07 -7.56 -15.90
N PRO A 40 -7.39 -7.54 -17.05
CA PRO A 40 -7.93 -6.96 -18.29
C PRO A 40 -9.13 -7.72 -18.87
N THR A 41 -9.26 -9.01 -18.58
CA THR A 41 -10.38 -9.83 -19.03
C THR A 41 -11.65 -9.58 -18.22
N ILE A 42 -11.53 -9.24 -16.94
CA ILE A 42 -12.65 -9.02 -16.02
C ILE A 42 -13.09 -7.54 -16.04
N PHE A 43 -12.13 -6.61 -16.10
CA PHE A 43 -12.39 -5.16 -16.07
C PHE A 43 -11.75 -4.44 -17.27
N PRO A 44 -12.24 -4.65 -18.50
CA PRO A 44 -11.57 -4.20 -19.72
C PRO A 44 -11.41 -2.66 -19.81
N SER A 45 -12.33 -1.89 -19.23
CA SER A 45 -12.24 -0.42 -19.25
C SER A 45 -11.30 0.16 -18.19
N ARG A 46 -11.04 -0.57 -17.09
CA ARG A 46 -10.19 -0.14 -15.97
C ARG A 46 -9.53 -1.37 -15.33
N PRO A 47 -8.51 -1.94 -15.99
CA PRO A 47 -7.99 -3.27 -15.65
C PRO A 47 -7.08 -3.28 -14.42
N VAL A 48 -6.62 -2.11 -13.97
CA VAL A 48 -5.76 -1.96 -12.80
C VAL A 48 -6.60 -1.67 -11.56
N ASN A 49 -6.56 -2.55 -10.58
CA ASN A 49 -7.16 -2.35 -9.26
C ASN A 49 -6.04 -2.35 -8.21
N ILE A 50 -5.97 -1.27 -7.43
CA ILE A 50 -5.03 -1.12 -6.33
C ILE A 50 -5.86 -1.01 -5.05
N TYR A 51 -5.59 -1.89 -4.11
CA TYR A 51 -6.23 -1.86 -2.80
C TYR A 51 -5.19 -1.47 -1.77
N PHE A 52 -5.56 -0.69 -0.77
CA PHE A 52 -4.71 -0.50 0.39
C PHE A 52 -5.49 -0.61 1.69
N SER A 53 -4.79 -1.05 2.72
CA SER A 53 -5.27 -1.06 4.10
C SER A 53 -4.20 -0.46 5.00
N MET A 54 -4.63 0.21 6.07
CA MET A 54 -3.74 0.74 7.08
C MET A 54 -4.40 0.69 8.45
N THR A 55 -3.61 0.42 9.46
CA THR A 55 -3.98 0.54 10.87
C THR A 55 -2.87 1.32 11.56
N SER A 56 -3.22 2.42 12.23
CA SER A 56 -2.25 3.31 12.86
C SER A 56 -2.83 3.95 14.11
N LYS A 57 -1.95 4.33 15.03
CA LYS A 57 -2.27 5.40 15.99
C LYS A 57 -2.32 6.75 15.25
N PRO A 58 -3.04 7.77 15.77
CA PRO A 58 -3.22 9.05 15.09
C PRO A 58 -1.91 9.72 14.62
N GLU A 59 -0.84 9.61 15.42
CA GLU A 59 0.47 10.19 15.11
C GLU A 59 1.17 9.56 13.87
N GLY A 60 0.78 8.34 13.47
CA GLY A 60 1.36 7.62 12.34
C GLY A 60 0.51 7.62 11.07
N GLU A 61 -0.73 8.12 11.11
CA GLU A 61 -1.69 8.00 10.00
C GLU A 61 -1.19 8.67 8.72
N TYR A 62 -0.75 9.92 8.80
CA TYR A 62 -0.27 10.66 7.62
C TYR A 62 1.05 10.13 7.08
N TRP A 63 1.89 9.54 7.95
CA TRP A 63 3.12 8.87 7.52
C TRP A 63 2.79 7.65 6.67
N LEU A 64 1.88 6.78 7.13
CA LEU A 64 1.42 5.63 6.35
C LEU A 64 0.70 6.06 5.08
N LEU A 65 -0.23 7.00 5.15
CA LEU A 65 -1.00 7.46 3.99
C LEU A 65 -0.07 7.99 2.90
N GLY A 66 0.94 8.79 3.26
CA GLY A 66 1.94 9.30 2.32
C GLY A 66 2.74 8.19 1.65
N SER A 67 3.23 7.21 2.42
CA SER A 67 3.98 6.07 1.89
C SER A 67 3.13 5.18 0.96
N LEU A 68 1.89 4.89 1.36
CA LEU A 68 0.96 4.09 0.58
C LEU A 68 0.57 4.80 -0.72
N ALA A 69 0.30 6.11 -0.66
CA ALA A 69 -0.02 6.91 -1.84
C ALA A 69 1.16 6.97 -2.83
N ALA A 70 2.39 7.14 -2.34
CA ALA A 70 3.59 7.11 -3.16
C ALA A 70 3.76 5.76 -3.86
N ARG A 71 3.56 4.65 -3.13
CA ARG A 71 3.66 3.31 -3.69
C ARG A 71 2.53 3.00 -4.67
N ALA A 72 1.28 3.37 -4.37
CA ALA A 72 0.15 3.25 -5.29
C ALA A 72 0.43 3.94 -6.63
N ARG A 73 1.07 5.11 -6.60
CA ARG A 73 1.49 5.81 -7.82
C ARG A 73 2.54 5.02 -8.62
N GLN A 74 3.52 4.43 -7.94
CA GLN A 74 4.52 3.55 -8.59
C GLN A 74 3.85 2.33 -9.23
N LEU A 75 2.94 1.66 -8.51
CA LEU A 75 2.20 0.50 -9.00
C LEU A 75 1.31 0.86 -10.21
N ARG A 76 0.59 1.99 -10.15
CA ARG A 76 -0.20 2.50 -11.29
C ARG A 76 0.65 2.70 -12.54
N ASN A 77 1.91 3.07 -12.40
CA ASN A 77 2.81 3.29 -13.54
C ASN A 77 3.32 1.99 -14.19
N GLN A 78 3.09 0.82 -13.58
CA GLN A 78 3.44 -0.47 -14.19
C GLN A 78 2.59 -0.80 -15.43
N ALA A 79 1.40 -0.20 -15.55
CA ALA A 79 0.54 -0.30 -16.72
C ALA A 79 0.26 1.10 -17.31
N PRO A 80 1.22 1.69 -18.04
CA PRO A 80 1.05 3.01 -18.66
C PRO A 80 -0.17 3.04 -19.59
N GLY A 81 -0.94 4.12 -19.54
CA GLY A 81 -2.14 4.29 -20.36
C GLY A 81 -3.39 3.51 -19.90
N ALA A 82 -3.24 2.49 -19.05
CA ALA A 82 -4.38 1.80 -18.47
C ALA A 82 -5.05 2.66 -17.38
N ALA A 83 -6.38 2.71 -17.40
CA ALA A 83 -7.13 3.34 -16.32
C ALA A 83 -7.10 2.47 -15.06
N ALA A 84 -6.91 3.11 -13.91
CA ALA A 84 -6.81 2.45 -12.61
C ALA A 84 -7.96 2.84 -11.67
N ARG A 85 -8.18 1.99 -10.66
CA ARG A 85 -9.01 2.25 -9.49
C ARG A 85 -8.18 2.04 -8.23
N LEU A 86 -8.38 2.90 -7.23
CA LEU A 86 -7.78 2.80 -5.91
C LEU A 86 -8.90 2.61 -4.90
N TYR A 87 -8.77 1.61 -4.04
CA TYR A 87 -9.73 1.30 -2.98
C TYR A 87 -9.03 1.35 -1.62
N THR A 88 -9.77 1.77 -0.59
CA THR A 88 -9.31 1.83 0.79
C THR A 88 -10.17 0.87 1.63
N ALA A 89 -9.64 0.43 2.78
CA ALA A 89 -10.31 -0.46 3.73
C ALA A 89 -10.57 -1.87 3.16
N VAL A 90 -9.49 -2.65 3.05
CA VAL A 90 -9.58 -4.10 2.88
C VAL A 90 -9.22 -4.73 4.22
N ASP A 91 -10.22 -5.30 4.89
CA ASP A 91 -10.00 -6.28 5.95
C ASP A 91 -9.74 -7.63 5.27
N VAL A 92 -8.55 -8.19 5.46
CA VAL A 92 -8.12 -9.49 4.89
C VAL A 92 -8.27 -10.58 5.93
#